data_AF-A0A7W8WPU2-F1
#
_entry.id   AF-A0A7W8WPU2-F1
#
_cell.length_a   1.000
_cell.length_b   1.000
_cell.length_c   1.000
_cell.angle_alpha   90.00
_cell.angle_beta   90.00
_cell.angle_gamma   90.00
#
_symmetry.space_group_name_H-M   'P 1'
#
loop_
_entity.id
_entity.type
_entity.pdbx_description
1 polymer ?
#
loop_
_entity_poly.entity_id
_entity_poly.type
_entity_poly.pdbx_seq_one_letter_code
_entity_poly.pdbx_strand_id
1 'polypeptide(L)' 'MRLIIEAHLEGGEARATDATIVDVVERKDPSLADLGLTLAEGRALLAEVHSFLVPEQTAGWMESQMARHRCGSILAHKDA' A
#
# COMPACT_ATOMS: atom_id res chain seq x y z
N MET A 1 22.87 12.18 -2.14
CA MET A 1 21.84 11.67 -3.06
C MET A 1 20.60 11.37 -2.25
N ARG A 2 19.43 11.67 -2.79
CA ARG A 2 18.15 11.51 -2.11
C ARG A 2 17.34 10.41 -2.80
N LEU A 3 16.93 9.38 -2.06
CA LEU A 3 15.99 8.37 -2.52
C LEU A 3 14.59 8.74 -2.02
N ILE A 4 13.61 8.70 -2.92
CA ILE A 4 12.20 8.91 -2.59
C ILE A 4 11.53 7.56 -2.73
N ILE A 5 10.93 7.07 -1.64
CA ILE A 5 10.22 5.80 -1.63
C ILE A 5 8.72 6.08 -1.69
N GLU A 6 8.07 5.54 -2.70
CA GLU A 6 6.63 5.69 -2.92
C GLU A 6 5.94 4.32 -2.78
N ALA A 7 4.75 4.32 -2.19
CA ALA A 7 3.88 3.17 -2.14
C ALA A 7 2.65 3.40 -3.02
N HIS A 8 2.29 2.35 -3.76
CA HIS A 8 1.12 2.33 -4.63
C HIS A 8 0.15 1.26 -4.14
N LEU A 9 -1.12 1.62 -4.09
CA LEU A 9 -2.20 0.68 -3.83
C LEU A 9 -2.81 0.22 -5.15
N GLU A 10 -2.59 -1.03 -5.54
CA GLU A 10 -3.25 -1.60 -6.71
C GLU A 10 -4.62 -2.19 -6.36
N GLY A 11 -5.64 -1.91 -7.18
CA GLY A 11 -6.96 -2.54 -7.07
C GLY A 11 -8.02 -1.76 -6.27
N GLY A 12 -7.74 -0.53 -5.82
CA GLY A 12 -8.76 0.39 -5.31
C GLY A 12 -9.43 1.19 -6.44
N GLU A 13 -10.62 1.74 -6.18
CA GLU A 13 -11.30 2.71 -7.09
C GLU A 13 -10.50 4.03 -7.24
N ALA A 14 -9.48 4.22 -6.40
CA ALA A 14 -8.53 5.32 -6.47
C ALA A 14 -7.72 5.28 -7.78
N ARG A 15 -7.54 6.46 -8.39
CA ARG A 15 -6.86 6.60 -9.69
C ARG A 15 -5.42 6.12 -9.58
N ALA A 16 -4.86 5.68 -10.72
CA ALA A 16 -3.47 5.24 -10.90
C ALA A 16 -2.37 6.27 -10.54
N THR A 17 -2.72 7.38 -9.86
CA THR A 17 -1.87 8.52 -9.53
C THR A 17 -1.67 8.77 -8.04
N ASP A 18 -2.25 7.97 -7.16
CA ASP A 18 -2.21 8.20 -5.70
C ASP A 18 -0.99 7.51 -5.05
N ALA A 19 0.19 7.76 -5.63
CA ALA A 19 1.45 7.35 -5.02
C ALA A 19 1.64 8.14 -3.72
N THR A 20 1.74 7.43 -2.59
CA THR A 20 2.04 8.08 -1.30
C THR A 20 3.54 7.98 -1.06
N ILE A 21 4.18 9.13 -0.81
CA ILE A 21 5.57 9.15 -0.37
C ILE A 21 5.59 8.60 1.06
N VAL A 22 6.29 7.48 1.25
CA VAL A 22 6.35 6.80 2.55
C VAL A 22 7.67 7.06 3.26
N ASP A 23 8.75 7.30 2.51
CA ASP A 23 10.02 7.66 3.12
C ASP A 23 10.94 8.44 2.17
N VAL A 24 11.87 9.17 2.76
CA VAL A 24 12.92 9.91 2.07
C VAL A 24 14.27 9.58 2.73
N VAL A 25 15.11 8.86 2.00
CA VAL A 25 16.42 8.43 2.51
C VAL A 25 17.52 9.31 1.91
N GLU A 26 18.24 10.02 2.78
CA GLU A 26 19.42 10.80 2.41
C GLU A 26 20.69 9.95 2.50
N ARG A 27 21.39 9.83 1.36
CA ARG A 27 22.66 9.10 1.26
C ARG A 27 23.80 10.03 0.98
N LYS A 28 24.93 9.81 1.67
CA LYS A 28 26.17 10.56 1.42
C LYS A 28 26.82 10.17 0.09
N ASP A 29 26.70 8.92 -0.33
CA ASP A 29 27.23 8.44 -1.61
C ASP A 29 26.23 8.71 -2.75
N PRO A 30 26.67 9.32 -3.88
CA PRO A 30 25.86 9.45 -5.10
C PRO A 30 25.83 8.20 -6.00
N SER A 31 26.39 7.07 -5.58
CA SER A 31 26.40 5.84 -6.37
C SER A 31 24.99 5.29 -6.65
N LEU A 32 24.70 5.11 -7.94
CA LEU A 32 23.49 4.42 -8.44
C LEU A 32 23.67 2.90 -8.54
N ALA A 33 24.89 2.40 -8.35
CA ALA A 33 25.16 0.95 -8.44
C ALA A 33 24.66 0.17 -7.21
N ASP A 34 24.46 0.87 -6.09
CA ASP A 34 24.00 0.29 -4.84
C ASP A 34 22.83 1.10 -4.31
N LEU A 35 21.64 0.95 -4.92
CA LEU A 35 20.39 1.59 -4.48
C LEU A 35 19.66 0.77 -3.41
N GLY A 36 20.24 -0.34 -2.97
CA GLY A 36 19.63 -1.23 -1.99
C GLY A 36 19.47 -0.55 -0.64
N LEU A 37 18.37 -0.85 0.03
CA LEU A 37 18.21 -0.57 1.45
C LEU A 37 18.92 -1.65 2.25
N THR A 38 19.48 -1.28 3.40
CA THR A 38 19.87 -2.28 4.39
C THR A 38 18.63 -3.02 4.88
N LEU A 39 18.82 -4.22 5.44
CA LEU A 39 17.71 -5.01 5.97
C LEU A 39 16.95 -4.29 7.10
N ALA A 40 17.64 -3.44 7.88
CA ALA A 40 17.02 -2.66 8.94
C ALA A 40 16.14 -1.54 8.36
N GLU A 41 16.66 -0.78 7.39
CA GLU A 41 15.91 0.26 6.68
C GLU A 41 14.71 -0.33 5.95
N GLY A 42 14.89 -1.45 5.24
CA GLY A 42 13.80 -2.13 4.55
C GLY A 42 12.68 -2.58 5.50
N ARG A 43 13.01 -3.07 6.70
CA ARG A 43 11.99 -3.42 7.71
C ARG A 43 11.28 -2.20 8.28
N ALA A 44 12.02 -1.13 8.55
CA ALA A 44 11.42 0.11 9.05
C ALA A 44 10.43 0.69 8.03
N LEU A 45 10.85 0.74 6.77
CA LEU A 45 10.00 1.17 5.65
C LEU A 45 8.74 0.30 5.53
N LEU A 46 8.87 -1.04 5.57
CA LEU A 46 7.72 -1.94 5.50
C LEU A 46 6.74 -1.73 6.66
N ALA A 47 7.23 -1.45 7.87
CA ALA A 47 6.38 -1.14 9.01
C ALA A 47 5.58 0.16 8.78
N GLU A 48 6.23 1.19 8.25
CA GLU A 48 5.59 2.46 7.90
C GLU A 48 4.51 2.28 6.83
N VAL A 49 4.86 1.61 5.71
CA VAL A 49 3.92 1.27 4.63
C VAL A 49 2.70 0.52 5.17
N HIS A 50 2.93 -0.48 6.04
CA HIS A 50 1.86 -1.27 6.63
C HIS A 50 0.97 -0.41 7.55
N SER A 51 1.55 0.51 8.32
CA SER A 51 0.77 1.41 9.19
C SER A 51 -0.16 2.33 8.40
N PHE A 52 0.23 2.71 7.19
CA PHE A 52 -0.54 3.61 6.32
C PHE A 52 -1.58 2.84 5.49
N LEU A 53 -1.17 1.79 4.77
CA LEU A 53 -2.03 1.12 3.78
C LEU A 53 -3.04 0.16 4.40
N VAL A 54 -2.72 -0.51 5.52
CA VAL A 54 -3.61 -1.52 6.09
C VAL A 54 -4.91 -0.93 6.62
N PRO A 55 -4.91 0.20 7.36
CA PRO A 55 -6.15 0.85 7.77
C PRO A 55 -7.03 1.26 6.59
N GLU A 56 -6.42 1.80 5.54
CA GLU A 56 -7.14 2.27 4.34
C GLU A 56 -7.80 1.11 3.60
N GLN A 57 -7.04 0.03 3.32
CA GLN A 57 -7.61 -1.19 2.73
C GLN A 57 -8.69 -1.81 3.61
N THR A 58 -8.47 -1.85 4.93
CA THR A 58 -9.43 -2.43 5.87
C THR A 58 -10.74 -1.64 5.87
N ALA A 59 -10.66 -0.29 5.86
CA ALA A 59 -11.83 0.58 5.79
C ALA A 59 -12.60 0.36 4.49
N GLY A 60 -11.94 0.38 3.33
CA GLY A 60 -12.60 0.14 2.03
C GLY A 60 -13.22 -1.27 1.94
N TRP A 61 -12.55 -2.27 2.50
CA TRP A 61 -13.10 -3.63 2.59
C TRP A 61 -14.34 -3.70 3.50
N MET A 62 -14.30 -3.05 4.67
CA MET A 62 -15.44 -2.99 5.60
C MET A 62 -16.65 -2.29 4.96
N GLU A 63 -16.43 -1.16 4.29
CA GLU A 63 -17.49 -0.44 3.55
C GLU A 63 -18.13 -1.34 2.48
N SER A 64 -17.30 -2.05 1.73
CA SER A 64 -17.75 -3.01 0.72
C SER A 64 -18.59 -4.16 1.33
N GLN A 65 -18.20 -4.70 2.50
CA GLN A 65 -18.99 -5.71 3.20
C GLN A 65 -20.32 -5.13 3.71
N MET A 66 -20.32 -3.94 4.29
CA MET A 66 -21.54 -3.29 4.78
C MET A 66 -22.52 -2.94 3.66
N ALA A 67 -22.02 -2.53 2.49
CA ALA A 67 -22.85 -2.31 1.30
C ALA A 67 -23.49 -3.62 0.83
N ARG A 68 -22.74 -4.73 0.80
CA ARG A 68 -23.26 -6.06 0.47
C ARG A 68 -24.37 -6.51 1.43
N HIS A 69 -24.17 -6.31 2.74
CA HIS A 69 -25.20 -6.65 3.73
C HIS A 69 -26.48 -5.81 3.60
N ARG A 70 -26.36 -4.52 3.24
CA ARG A 70 -27.52 -3.64 3.00
C ARG A 70 -28.27 -3.97 1.71
N CYS A 71 -27.58 -4.48 0.69
CA CYS A 71 -28.20 -4.82 -0.59
C CYS A 71 -28.86 -6.22 -0.61
N GLY A 72 -28.67 -7.03 0.44
CA GLY A 72 -29.33 -8.34 0.58
C GLY A 72 -28.94 -9.39 -0.48
N SER A 73 -27.94 -9.12 -1.30
CA SER A 73 -27.51 -10.02 -2.36
C SER A 73 -26.69 -11.18 -1.76
N ILE A 74 -27.39 -12.30 -1.52
CA ILE A 74 -26.77 -13.61 -1.47
C ILE A 74 -26.01 -13.78 -2.79
N LEU A 75 -24.68 -13.72 -2.75
CA LEU A 75 -23.86 -14.21 -3.86
C LEU A 75 -24.14 -15.70 -3.93
N ALA A 76 -24.95 -16.10 -4.92
CA ALA A 76 -25.26 -17.50 -5.16
C ALA A 76 -23.93 -18.27 -5.22
N HIS A 77 -23.79 -19.26 -4.34
CA HIS A 77 -22.71 -20.23 -4.39
C HIS A 77 -22.69 -20.82 -5.80
N LYS A 78 -21.57 -20.66 -6.51
CA LYS A 78 -21.40 -21.20 -7.86
C LYS A 78 -21.08 -22.69 -7.75
N ASP A 79 -22.11 -23.51 -7.59
CA ASP A 79 -22.03 -24.94 -7.88
C ASP A 79 -22.25 -25.15 -9.38
N ALA A 80 -21.16 -25.04 -10.15
CA ALA A 80 -20.88 -25.65 -11.46
C ALA A 80 -19.68 -24.96 -12.14
#